data_AF-A0A537IZ39-F1
#
_entry.id   AF-A0A537IZ39-F1
#
_cell.length_a   1.000
_cell.length_b   1.000
_cell.length_c   1.000
_cell.angle_alpha   90.00
_cell.angle_beta   90.00
_cell.angle_gamma   90.00
#
_symmetry.space_group_name_H-M   'P 1'
#
loop_
_entity.id
_entity.type
_entity.pdbx_description
1 polymer ?
#
loop_
_entity_poly.entity_id
_entity_poly.type
_entity_poly.pdbx_seq_one_letter_code
_entity_poly.pdbx_strand_id
1 'polypeptide(L)'
;MCGQIPALQEASIEREGRVHKVNLLQMDNAIFAFCYEGTMKIGTLAVSTPGLTEGVVGTSSVLLGGKYLIAARALAERSAAIFKKMSLVSLNTTLSEGEALRLYSGLLDKVRSP
;
A
#
# COMPACT_ATOMS: atom_id res chain seq x y z
N MET A 1 20.92 17.44 13.34
CA MET A 1 20.56 16.67 12.13
C MET A 1 19.38 17.36 11.48
N CYS A 2 19.52 17.86 10.26
CA CYS A 2 18.39 18.41 9.51
C CYS A 2 17.54 17.20 9.07
N GLY A 3 16.30 17.07 9.57
CA GLY A 3 15.43 15.95 9.22
C GLY A 3 15.14 15.96 7.72
N GLN A 4 15.44 14.86 7.02
CA GLN A 4 15.00 14.69 5.64
C GLN A 4 13.47 14.69 5.60
N ILE A 5 12.89 15.57 4.76
CA ILE A 5 11.46 15.55 4.50
C ILE A 5 11.13 14.23 3.80
N PRO A 6 10.14 13.46 4.26
CA PRO A 6 9.79 12.19 3.64
C PRO A 6 9.35 12.43 2.18
N ALA A 7 10.10 11.84 1.25
CA ALA A 7 9.82 11.97 -0.18
C ALA A 7 8.69 11.02 -0.59
N LEU A 8 7.76 11.52 -1.41
CA LEU A 8 6.68 10.72 -1.99
C LEU A 8 7.20 10.04 -3.25
N GLN A 9 7.33 8.71 -3.22
CA GLN A 9 7.70 7.91 -4.39
C GLN A 9 6.45 7.50 -5.16
N GLU A 10 6.57 7.29 -6.46
CA GLU A 10 5.43 6.87 -7.29
C GLU A 10 5.76 5.80 -8.32
N ALA A 11 4.77 4.96 -8.60
CA ALA A 11 4.76 4.09 -9.77
C ALA A 11 3.36 4.07 -10.36
N SER A 12 3.28 3.93 -11.68
CA SER A 12 2.01 3.84 -12.40
C SER A 12 2.04 2.81 -13.51
N ILE A 13 0.85 2.36 -13.90
CA ILE A 13 0.63 1.55 -15.09
C ILE A 13 -0.69 1.96 -15.74
N GLU A 14 -0.71 2.00 -17.06
CA GLU A 14 -1.94 2.18 -17.82
C GLU A 14 -2.53 0.82 -18.17
N ARG A 15 -3.82 0.63 -17.88
CA ARG A 15 -4.58 -0.59 -18.22
C ARG A 15 -5.98 -0.18 -18.63
N GLU A 16 -6.46 -0.68 -19.78
CA GLU A 16 -7.83 -0.46 -20.25
C GLU A 16 -8.22 1.03 -20.31
N GLY A 17 -7.27 1.90 -20.70
CA GLY A 17 -7.46 3.34 -20.79
C GLY A 17 -7.54 4.06 -19.44
N ARG A 18 -7.21 3.39 -18.32
CA ARG A 18 -7.13 3.98 -16.98
C ARG A 18 -5.71 3.88 -16.44
N VAL A 19 -5.25 4.97 -15.84
CA VAL A 19 -3.96 4.99 -15.14
C VAL A 19 -4.16 4.59 -13.69
N HIS A 20 -3.54 3.49 -13.31
CA HIS A 20 -3.44 3.01 -11.93
C HIS A 20 -2.12 3.48 -11.33
N LYS A 21 -2.16 3.98 -10.10
CA LYS A 21 -1.02 4.60 -9.42
C LYS A 21 -0.85 4.06 -8.01
N VAL A 22 0.40 3.99 -7.58
CA VAL A 22 0.80 3.89 -6.18
C VAL A 22 1.65 5.10 -5.86
N ASN A 23 1.24 5.86 -4.84
CA ASN A 23 2.12 6.84 -4.20
C ASN A 23 2.51 6.31 -2.82
N LEU A 24 3.79 6.27 -2.51
CA LEU A 24 4.34 5.73 -1.28
C LEU A 24 5.05 6.83 -0.51
N LEU A 25 4.54 7.15 0.67
CA LEU A 25 5.22 8.00 1.64
C LEU A 25 5.97 7.12 2.63
N GLN A 26 7.30 7.19 2.62
CA GLN A 26 8.12 6.50 3.62
C GLN A 26 8.47 7.45 4.77
N MET A 27 8.17 7.03 5.99
CA MET A 27 8.50 7.71 7.24
C MET A 27 9.51 6.85 8.03
N ASP A 28 10.07 7.38 9.10
CA ASP A 28 11.05 6.65 9.92
C ASP A 28 10.48 5.35 10.49
N ASN A 29 9.24 5.38 10.99
CA ASN A 29 8.57 4.27 11.67
C ASN A 29 7.51 3.55 10.82
N ALA A 30 7.10 4.15 9.69
CA ALA A 30 5.93 3.69 8.95
C ALA A 30 6.05 3.97 7.45
N ILE A 31 5.15 3.34 6.69
CA ILE A 31 4.88 3.69 5.31
C ILE A 31 3.39 3.98 5.12
N PHE A 32 3.06 4.85 4.18
CA PHE A 32 1.70 5.04 3.71
C PHE A 32 1.64 4.91 2.20
N ALA A 33 0.98 3.86 1.70
CA ALA A 33 0.70 3.68 0.29
C ALA A 33 -0.73 4.12 -0.07
N PHE A 34 -0.83 4.97 -1.10
CA PHE A 34 -2.08 5.33 -1.78
C PHE A 34 -2.17 4.56 -3.08
N CYS A 35 -3.05 3.56 -3.14
CA CYS A 35 -3.32 2.73 -4.31
C CYS A 35 -4.63 3.19 -4.94
N TYR A 36 -4.57 3.80 -6.13
CA TYR A 36 -5.77 4.35 -6.75
C TYR A 36 -5.72 4.35 -8.28
N GLU A 37 -6.89 4.52 -8.89
CA GLU A 37 -7.02 4.81 -10.31
C GLU A 37 -7.48 6.26 -10.56
N GLY A 38 -6.94 6.89 -11.59
CA GLY A 38 -7.28 8.26 -11.96
C GLY A 38 -6.82 9.29 -10.92
N THR A 39 -7.76 9.79 -10.11
CA THR A 39 -7.49 10.84 -9.10
C THR A 39 -7.19 10.23 -7.73
N MET A 40 -6.24 10.81 -7.00
CA MET A 40 -5.88 10.35 -5.66
C MET A 40 -7.06 10.50 -4.71
N LYS A 41 -7.48 9.39 -4.10
CA LYS A 41 -8.57 9.34 -3.13
C LYS A 41 -8.27 8.31 -2.05
N ILE A 42 -8.80 8.55 -0.85
CA ILE A 42 -8.82 7.54 0.20
C ILE A 42 -10.01 6.62 -0.01
N GLY A 43 -9.78 5.30 0.00
CA GLY A 43 -10.79 4.27 -0.16
C GLY A 43 -10.84 3.34 1.05
N THR A 44 -10.80 2.03 0.80
CA THR A 44 -10.65 1.06 1.89
C THR A 44 -9.26 1.21 2.51
N LEU A 45 -9.20 1.48 3.81
CA LEU A 45 -7.97 1.76 4.54
C LEU A 45 -7.63 0.58 5.45
N ALA A 46 -6.41 0.06 5.35
CA ALA A 46 -5.91 -1.01 6.20
C ALA A 46 -4.56 -0.64 6.83
N VAL A 47 -4.28 -1.24 7.98
CA VAL A 47 -3.02 -1.13 8.71
C VAL A 47 -2.42 -2.52 8.91
N SER A 48 -1.09 -2.61 8.88
CA SER A 48 -0.37 -3.80 9.31
C SER A 48 0.92 -3.43 10.04
N THR A 49 1.28 -4.23 11.04
CA THR A 49 2.59 -4.20 11.67
C THR A 49 3.41 -5.43 11.25
N PRO A 50 4.72 -5.28 10.99
CA PRO A 50 5.56 -6.42 10.69
C PRO A 50 5.72 -7.27 11.95
N GLY A 51 5.88 -8.58 11.79
CA GLY A 51 6.36 -9.42 12.87
C GLY A 51 7.77 -8.96 13.27
N LEU A 52 7.96 -8.60 14.55
CA LEU A 52 9.22 -8.02 15.05
C LEU A 52 10.37 -9.05 15.10
N THR A 53 10.07 -10.35 15.00
CA THR A 53 11.03 -11.45 15.11
C THR A 53 10.61 -12.63 14.22
N GLU A 54 11.57 -13.47 13.81
CA GLU A 54 11.27 -14.72 13.10
C GLU A 54 10.29 -15.58 13.91
N GLY A 55 9.17 -15.96 13.30
CA GLY A 55 8.11 -16.74 13.94
C GLY A 55 6.98 -15.92 14.59
N VAL A 56 7.11 -14.60 14.71
CA VAL A 56 6.00 -13.73 15.19
C VAL A 56 5.11 -13.34 14.02
N VAL A 57 3.83 -13.71 14.09
CA VAL A 57 2.82 -13.31 13.10
C VAL A 57 2.56 -11.81 13.25
N GLY A 58 2.75 -11.04 12.17
CA GLY A 58 2.39 -9.62 12.14
C GLY A 58 0.89 -9.42 12.36
N THR A 59 0.47 -8.25 12.84
CA THR A 59 -0.96 -7.93 12.98
C THR A 59 -1.42 -7.07 11.83
N SER A 60 -2.69 -7.21 11.46
CA SER A 60 -3.30 -6.42 10.40
C SER A 60 -4.79 -6.23 10.65
N SER A 61 -5.31 -5.09 10.23
CA SER A 61 -6.72 -4.74 10.38
C SER A 61 -7.16 -3.79 9.27
N VAL A 62 -8.45 -3.84 8.93
CA VAL A 62 -9.08 -2.83 8.08
C VAL A 62 -9.72 -1.78 8.99
N LEU A 63 -9.34 -0.53 8.79
CA LEU A 63 -9.79 0.61 9.59
C LEU A 63 -11.10 1.21 9.05
N LEU A 64 -11.23 1.28 7.72
CA LEU A 64 -12.36 1.93 7.06
C LEU A 64 -12.63 1.31 5.69
N GLY A 65 -13.90 1.30 5.27
CA GLY A 65 -14.33 0.82 3.96
C GLY A 65 -14.61 -0.68 3.93
N GLY A 66 -15.63 -1.09 3.18
CA GLY A 66 -16.08 -2.49 3.11
C GLY A 66 -15.83 -3.18 1.77
N LYS A 67 -15.40 -2.44 0.73
CA LYS A 67 -15.34 -2.97 -0.64
C LYS A 67 -14.10 -3.83 -0.91
N TYR A 68 -12.98 -3.52 -0.25
CA TYR A 68 -11.67 -4.12 -0.55
C TYR A 68 -10.98 -4.66 0.70
N LEU A 69 -11.73 -5.31 1.59
CA LEU A 69 -11.25 -5.74 2.90
C LEU A 69 -10.01 -6.64 2.79
N ILE A 70 -10.05 -7.64 1.91
CA ILE A 70 -8.97 -8.61 1.73
C ILE A 70 -7.80 -7.97 0.99
N ALA A 71 -8.08 -7.29 -0.13
CA ALA A 71 -7.02 -6.69 -0.94
C ALA A 71 -6.26 -5.60 -0.17
N ALA A 72 -6.95 -4.68 0.50
CA ALA A 72 -6.29 -3.60 1.27
C ALA A 72 -5.47 -4.17 2.42
N ARG A 73 -6.02 -5.15 3.17
CA ARG A 73 -5.31 -5.83 4.26
C ARG A 73 -4.05 -6.55 3.78
N ALA A 74 -4.16 -7.34 2.71
CA ALA A 74 -3.02 -8.07 2.15
C ALA A 74 -1.94 -7.13 1.59
N LEU A 75 -2.33 -6.01 0.97
CA LEU A 75 -1.39 -4.98 0.54
C LEU A 75 -0.67 -4.33 1.73
N ALA A 76 -1.38 -4.07 2.83
CA ALA A 76 -0.78 -3.54 4.06
C ALA A 76 0.21 -4.54 4.69
N GLU A 77 -0.16 -5.82 4.80
CA GLU A 77 0.72 -6.89 5.27
C GLU A 77 1.98 -7.02 4.42
N ARG A 78 1.80 -7.09 3.08
CA ARG A 78 2.90 -7.16 2.13
C ARG A 78 3.85 -5.98 2.32
N SER A 79 3.31 -4.78 2.38
CA SER A 79 4.13 -3.58 2.47
C SER A 79 4.83 -3.50 3.84
N ALA A 80 4.16 -3.89 4.93
CA ALA A 80 4.79 -3.98 6.25
C ALA A 80 5.97 -4.97 6.24
N ALA A 81 5.80 -6.14 5.61
CA ALA A 81 6.84 -7.15 5.49
C ALA A 81 8.02 -6.68 4.61
N ILE A 82 7.74 -6.02 3.48
CA ILE A 82 8.76 -5.52 2.55
C ILE A 82 9.60 -4.41 3.19
N PHE A 83 8.96 -3.43 3.81
CA PHE A 83 9.64 -2.26 4.35
C PHE A 83 10.09 -2.45 5.80
N LYS A 84 9.74 -3.58 6.44
CA LYS A 84 10.00 -3.89 7.86
C LYS A 84 9.55 -2.76 8.80
N LYS A 85 8.44 -2.11 8.46
CA LYS A 85 7.84 -0.96 9.16
C LYS A 85 6.34 -1.15 9.25
N MET A 86 5.67 -0.41 10.14
CA MET A 86 4.21 -0.33 10.11
C MET A 86 3.75 0.18 8.73
N SER A 87 2.68 -0.39 8.20
CA SER A 87 2.14 0.00 6.90
C SER A 87 0.70 0.43 6.99
N LEU A 88 0.39 1.60 6.44
CA LEU A 88 -0.96 2.05 6.11
C LEU A 88 -1.16 1.96 4.61
N VAL A 89 -2.27 1.37 4.17
CA VAL A 89 -2.62 1.27 2.75
C VAL A 89 -4.04 1.74 2.54
N SER A 90 -4.22 2.70 1.64
CA SER A 90 -5.52 3.09 1.11
C SER A 90 -5.71 2.53 -0.29
N LEU A 91 -6.79 1.80 -0.53
CA LEU A 91 -7.14 1.24 -1.83
C LEU A 91 -8.47 1.81 -2.36
N ASN A 92 -8.39 2.55 -3.47
CA ASN A 92 -9.53 3.11 -4.17
C ASN A 92 -9.47 2.83 -5.68
N THR A 93 -10.21 1.82 -6.14
CA THR A 93 -10.23 1.41 -7.55
C THR A 93 -11.63 0.93 -7.95
N THR A 94 -11.80 0.62 -9.24
CA THR A 94 -12.98 -0.07 -9.77
C THR A 94 -12.71 -1.54 -10.09
N LEU A 95 -11.44 -1.98 -10.03
CA LEU A 95 -11.04 -3.37 -10.19
C LEU A 95 -11.72 -4.28 -9.15
N SER A 96 -11.84 -5.57 -9.49
CA SER A 96 -12.22 -6.61 -8.52
C SER A 96 -11.13 -6.82 -7.47
N GLU A 97 -11.45 -7.41 -6.32
CA GLU A 97 -10.48 -7.59 -5.21
C GLU A 97 -9.20 -8.33 -5.65
N GLY A 98 -9.36 -9.44 -6.38
CA GLY A 98 -8.22 -10.24 -6.85
C GLY A 98 -7.36 -9.49 -7.86
N GLU A 99 -7.96 -8.72 -8.76
CA GLU A 99 -7.22 -7.92 -9.73
C GLU A 99 -6.52 -6.74 -9.07
N ALA A 100 -7.19 -6.07 -8.13
CA ALA A 100 -6.61 -4.97 -7.36
C ALA A 100 -5.38 -5.46 -6.58
N LEU A 101 -5.50 -6.58 -5.86
CA LEU A 101 -4.38 -7.15 -5.11
C LEU A 101 -3.19 -7.45 -6.02
N ARG A 102 -3.41 -8.10 -7.17
CA ARG A 102 -2.35 -8.44 -8.13
C ARG A 102 -1.68 -7.20 -8.70
N LEU A 103 -2.47 -6.24 -9.19
CA LEU A 103 -1.96 -5.05 -9.86
C LEU A 103 -1.19 -4.14 -8.89
N TYR A 104 -1.79 -3.82 -7.74
CA TYR A 104 -1.17 -2.88 -6.79
C TYR A 104 0.01 -3.51 -6.03
N SER A 105 0.04 -4.84 -5.84
CA SER A 105 1.25 -5.52 -5.36
C SER A 105 2.41 -5.33 -6.33
N GLY A 106 2.16 -5.50 -7.63
CA GLY A 106 3.18 -5.28 -8.67
C GLY A 106 3.67 -3.83 -8.75
N LEU A 107 2.78 -2.85 -8.56
CA LEU A 107 3.18 -1.45 -8.48
C LEU A 107 3.99 -1.14 -7.21
N LEU A 108 3.61 -1.67 -6.05
CA LEU A 108 4.39 -1.52 -4.81
C LEU A 108 5.81 -2.09 -4.95
N ASP A 109 5.95 -3.24 -5.60
CA ASP A 109 7.27 -3.84 -5.85
C ASP A 109 8.14 -2.96 -6.77
N LYS A 110 7.53 -2.23 -7.71
CA LYS A 110 8.24 -1.26 -8.57
C LYS A 110 8.69 -0.04 -7.77
N VAL A 111 7.85 0.51 -6.90
CA VAL A 111 8.23 1.66 -6.06
C VAL A 111 9.40 1.33 -5.13
N ARG A 112 9.50 0.07 -4.67
CA ARG A 112 10.62 -0.40 -3.83
C ARG A 112 11.98 -0.32 -4.53
N SER A 113 12.03 -0.53 -5.83
CA SER A 113 13.26 -0.59 -6.62
C SER A 113 13.35 0.68 -7.47
N PRO A 114 13.95 1.78 -6.96
CA PRO A 114 14.09 3.02 -7.73
C PRO A 114 14.91 2.81 -9.01
#